data_AF-A0A1R2CEY3-F1
#
_entry.id   AF-A0A1R2CEY3-F1
#
_cell.length_a   1.000
_cell.length_b   1.000
_cell.length_c   1.000
_cell.angle_alpha   90.00
_cell.angle_beta   90.00
_cell.angle_gamma   90.00
#
_symmetry.space_group_name_H-M   'P 1'
#
loop_
_entity.id
_entity.type
_entity.pdbx_description
1 polymer ?
#
loop_
_entity_poly.entity_id
_entity_poly.type
_entity_poly.pdbx_seq_one_letter_code
_entity_poly.pdbx_strand_id
1 'polypeptide(L)'
;MSSSPQAEGELIPADEKTTAVYDWALSKGLKLNPKLEYPVIFPPGYDGMRTKEDIIPGEDILSAPNELMFSTKLMNCPELEPLYKSHPNLFSLPDKGHEDYRMIAYFAYEQSKYQNSFWYPYLNFLPKEVETIIDWSDADLSELQDEDFEYDSKFRRDRDFKGNTELAEVLKTHPELFDLSLLTVENLNWIWKILCTRSYGRCIPYNSLIPIADLFNHSNVNTIYYYSPEDQKPPDFDTDELIVDYDDTDDSLNEKTKVLIMASMKLVRLGLPAAKDIPEEFKGKYDEILHQARVEDSQSFVKKMNYATKQAEYGSVPEEPDYRFKISCSKFETIKAGKQVFIPYGKYSNRQLLTNYGFVLENNHYNYARISIPLGDFLNPQQLSRLSGGFSPTLPTVFKLKHHELAGDLLKVFRALNWNIHIHSSAGYLNPLEFDLEILALDKMILALNKIVYAYPTNLKEDEEILKNAHGKMYFAVLYRIGVKRILIMQIRFAEYAKELVERARSGEGLSSLIENTGEGEFYVEMEKVQKAVNGYIKSLMEFR
;
A
#
# COMPACT_ATOMS: atom_id res chain seq x y z
N MET A 1 -1.73 21.04 -9.27
CA MET A 1 -1.16 20.04 -10.19
C MET A 1 0.11 20.62 -10.77
N SER A 2 1.28 20.26 -10.23
CA SER A 2 2.51 20.31 -11.01
C SER A 2 2.69 18.90 -11.53
N SER A 3 2.47 18.69 -12.82
CA SER A 3 3.14 17.57 -13.49
C SER A 3 4.60 17.70 -13.14
N SER A 4 5.14 16.79 -12.33
CA SER A 4 6.59 16.60 -12.27
C SER A 4 7.04 16.59 -13.74
N PRO A 5 8.01 17.44 -14.13
CA PRO A 5 8.58 17.33 -15.45
C PRO A 5 9.14 15.90 -15.50
N GLN A 6 8.44 14.99 -16.17
CA GLN A 6 9.02 13.71 -16.55
C GLN A 6 10.25 14.09 -17.35
N ALA A 7 11.40 14.07 -16.70
CA ALA A 7 12.66 14.34 -17.35
C ALA A 7 12.73 13.37 -18.53
N GLU A 8 13.06 13.91 -19.71
CA GLU A 8 13.06 13.14 -20.94
C GLU A 8 14.04 11.99 -20.77
N GLY A 9 13.51 10.76 -20.74
CA GLY A 9 14.36 9.58 -20.60
C GLY A 9 15.33 9.46 -21.77
N GLU A 10 16.52 8.90 -21.51
CA GLU A 10 17.56 8.70 -22.51
C GLU A 10 17.39 7.32 -23.16
N LEU A 11 17.17 7.27 -24.46
CA LEU A 11 17.15 6.02 -25.21
C LEU A 11 18.58 5.50 -25.35
N ILE A 12 18.82 4.28 -24.90
CA ILE A 12 20.13 3.63 -25.02
C ILE A 12 20.06 2.43 -25.98
N PRO A 13 21.18 2.05 -26.62
CA PRO A 13 21.21 0.85 -27.46
C PRO A 13 20.86 -0.41 -26.65
N ALA A 14 19.94 -1.22 -27.17
CA ALA A 14 19.65 -2.53 -26.60
C ALA A 14 20.88 -3.43 -26.68
N ASP A 15 21.20 -4.11 -25.59
CA ASP A 15 22.27 -5.11 -25.57
C ASP A 15 21.81 -6.43 -26.23
N GLU A 16 22.74 -7.38 -26.36
CA GLU A 16 22.46 -8.68 -26.99
C GLU A 16 21.37 -9.46 -26.24
N LYS A 17 21.31 -9.34 -24.90
CA LYS A 17 20.33 -10.05 -24.07
C LYS A 17 18.92 -9.48 -24.26
N THR A 18 18.81 -8.16 -24.29
CA THR A 18 17.56 -7.43 -24.54
C THR A 18 17.03 -7.77 -25.93
N THR A 19 17.90 -7.75 -26.94
CA THR A 19 17.51 -8.14 -28.30
C THR A 19 17.02 -9.59 -28.33
N ALA A 20 17.74 -10.51 -27.68
CA ALA A 20 17.40 -11.93 -27.66
C ALA A 20 16.05 -12.23 -26.98
N VAL A 21 15.73 -11.57 -25.85
CA VAL A 21 14.44 -11.81 -25.16
C VAL A 21 13.26 -11.25 -25.95
N TYR A 22 13.44 -10.10 -26.63
CA TYR A 22 12.41 -9.51 -27.49
C TYR A 22 12.13 -10.39 -28.70
N ASP A 23 13.16 -10.80 -29.44
CA ASP A 23 13.01 -11.67 -30.60
C ASP A 23 12.36 -13.00 -30.21
N TRP A 24 12.80 -13.60 -29.10
CA TRP A 24 12.22 -14.83 -28.57
C TRP A 24 10.73 -14.64 -28.21
N ALA A 25 10.38 -13.64 -27.40
CA ALA A 25 9.01 -13.43 -26.95
C ALA A 25 8.06 -13.13 -28.13
N LEU A 26 8.48 -12.27 -29.07
CA LEU A 26 7.71 -11.98 -30.28
C LEU A 26 7.52 -13.24 -31.15
N SER A 27 8.55 -14.08 -31.30
CA SER A 27 8.45 -15.35 -32.04
C SER A 27 7.49 -16.35 -31.38
N LYS A 28 7.28 -16.23 -30.06
CA LYS A 28 6.33 -17.03 -29.26
C LYS A 28 4.95 -16.40 -29.18
N GLY A 29 4.71 -15.33 -29.93
CA GLY A 29 3.40 -14.73 -30.10
C GLY A 29 3.09 -13.62 -29.11
N LEU A 30 4.06 -13.08 -28.37
CA LEU A 30 3.87 -11.81 -27.66
C LEU A 30 3.59 -10.70 -28.69
N LYS A 31 2.64 -9.83 -28.38
CA LYS A 31 2.37 -8.61 -29.16
C LYS A 31 2.72 -7.42 -28.32
N LEU A 32 3.60 -6.57 -28.83
CA LEU A 32 3.99 -5.31 -28.21
C LEU A 32 3.54 -4.17 -29.12
N ASN A 33 3.01 -3.10 -28.52
CA ASN A 33 2.61 -1.94 -29.30
C ASN A 33 3.83 -1.35 -30.04
N PRO A 34 3.77 -1.18 -31.38
CA PRO A 34 4.90 -0.72 -32.18
C PRO A 34 5.28 0.73 -31.88
N LYS A 35 4.44 1.49 -31.17
CA LYS A 35 4.73 2.84 -30.68
C LYS A 35 5.65 2.85 -29.47
N LEU A 36 6.01 1.70 -28.90
CA LEU A 36 6.93 1.63 -27.77
C LEU A 36 8.39 1.57 -28.22
N GLU A 37 9.26 2.06 -27.35
CA GLU A 37 10.70 1.88 -27.42
C GLU A 37 11.28 1.61 -26.04
N TYR A 38 12.32 0.78 -26.03
CA TYR A 38 13.05 0.30 -24.88
C TYR A 38 14.45 -0.13 -25.37
N PRO A 39 15.51 -0.05 -24.54
CA PRO A 39 15.57 0.50 -23.19
C PRO A 39 15.66 2.03 -23.14
N VAL A 40 14.88 2.65 -22.25
CA VAL A 40 14.97 4.08 -21.96
C VAL A 40 15.29 4.27 -20.48
N ILE A 41 16.33 5.05 -20.18
CA ILE A 41 16.75 5.36 -18.81
C ILE A 41 16.09 6.66 -18.37
N PHE A 42 15.29 6.58 -17.31
CA PHE A 42 14.61 7.71 -16.70
C PHE A 42 15.31 8.12 -15.40
N PRO A 43 15.39 9.43 -15.10
CA PRO A 43 15.92 9.88 -13.82
C PRO A 43 15.14 9.31 -12.62
N PRO A 44 15.83 8.90 -11.53
CA PRO A 44 17.26 9.10 -11.27
C PRO A 44 18.21 8.02 -11.85
N GLY A 45 17.74 7.09 -12.69
CA GLY A 45 18.60 6.09 -13.35
C GLY A 45 17.96 4.70 -13.51
N TYR A 46 16.64 4.60 -13.53
CA TYR A 46 15.94 3.33 -13.74
C TYR A 46 15.51 3.19 -15.20
N ASP A 47 15.46 1.97 -15.71
CA ASP A 47 14.98 1.68 -17.05
C ASP A 47 13.45 1.64 -17.12
N GLY A 48 12.91 1.87 -18.30
CA GLY A 48 11.47 1.77 -18.56
C GLY A 48 11.17 1.91 -20.05
N MET A 49 9.87 1.89 -20.38
CA MET A 49 9.41 2.05 -21.76
C MET A 49 8.93 3.47 -22.05
N ARG A 50 9.25 3.99 -23.24
CA ARG A 50 8.76 5.29 -23.73
C ARG A 50 7.87 5.10 -24.95
N THR A 51 6.92 6.03 -25.13
CA THR A 51 6.11 6.12 -26.35
C THR A 51 6.80 6.96 -27.43
N LYS A 52 6.74 6.53 -28.68
CA LYS A 52 7.14 7.27 -29.88
C LYS A 52 6.00 8.13 -30.44
N GLU A 53 4.77 7.68 -30.21
CA GLU A 53 3.53 8.30 -30.66
C GLU A 53 2.49 8.23 -29.54
N ASP A 54 1.42 9.01 -29.64
CA ASP A 54 0.31 8.95 -28.68
C ASP A 54 -0.31 7.54 -28.66
N ILE A 55 -0.46 6.97 -27.46
CA ILE A 55 -1.28 5.78 -27.21
C ILE A 55 -2.65 6.27 -26.75
N ILE A 56 -3.68 5.96 -27.54
CA ILE A 56 -5.03 6.50 -27.35
C ILE A 56 -5.88 5.58 -26.43
N PRO A 57 -7.02 6.08 -25.90
CA PRO A 57 -7.86 5.28 -25.03
C PRO A 57 -8.30 3.96 -25.67
N GLY A 58 -8.17 2.86 -24.93
CA GLY A 58 -8.52 1.52 -25.38
C GLY A 58 -7.48 0.81 -26.24
N GLU A 59 -6.36 1.46 -26.57
CA GLU A 59 -5.28 0.87 -27.36
C GLU A 59 -4.48 -0.15 -26.51
N ASP A 60 -4.20 -1.32 -27.09
CA ASP A 60 -3.40 -2.36 -26.45
C ASP A 60 -1.92 -1.95 -26.42
N ILE A 61 -1.30 -2.11 -25.25
CA ILE A 61 0.11 -1.84 -24.98
C ILE A 61 0.93 -3.13 -25.15
N LEU A 62 0.45 -4.23 -24.57
CA LEU A 62 1.09 -5.55 -24.64
C LEU A 62 0.03 -6.65 -24.56
N SER A 63 0.22 -7.76 -25.29
CA SER A 63 -0.51 -9.02 -25.03
C SER A 63 0.39 -10.24 -25.09
N ALA A 64 0.20 -11.18 -24.16
CA ALA A 64 0.97 -12.42 -24.04
C ALA A 64 0.06 -13.65 -23.96
N PRO A 65 0.36 -14.73 -24.72
CA PRO A 65 -0.33 -16.01 -24.60
C PRO A 65 0.03 -16.72 -23.30
N ASN A 66 -0.76 -17.74 -22.92
CA ASN A 66 -0.53 -18.55 -21.71
C ASN A 66 0.87 -19.19 -21.69
N GLU A 67 1.39 -19.62 -22.83
CA GLU A 67 2.71 -20.27 -22.96
C GLU A 67 3.89 -19.33 -22.65
N LEU A 68 3.65 -18.02 -22.64
CA LEU A 68 4.65 -17.01 -22.25
C LEU A 68 4.50 -16.54 -20.80
N MET A 69 3.65 -17.18 -20.00
CA MET A 69 3.53 -16.90 -18.57
C MET A 69 4.36 -17.90 -17.76
N PHE A 70 5.47 -17.45 -17.18
CA PHE A 70 6.26 -18.25 -16.24
C PHE A 70 5.51 -18.26 -14.90
N SER A 71 4.64 -19.24 -14.73
CA SER A 71 3.57 -19.21 -13.72
C SER A 71 3.69 -20.29 -12.65
N THR A 72 3.00 -20.07 -11.53
CA THR A 72 2.87 -21.04 -10.42
C THR A 72 2.28 -22.39 -10.86
N LYS A 73 1.57 -22.47 -11.98
CA LYS A 73 1.16 -23.76 -12.58
C LYS A 73 2.36 -24.67 -12.87
N LEU A 74 3.48 -24.08 -13.27
CA LEU A 74 4.68 -24.81 -13.69
C LEU A 74 5.42 -25.45 -12.51
N MET A 75 5.18 -24.99 -11.28
CA MET A 75 5.89 -25.46 -10.09
C MET A 75 5.67 -26.95 -9.80
N ASN A 76 4.58 -27.53 -10.30
CA ASN A 76 4.22 -28.94 -10.13
C ASN A 76 4.75 -29.81 -11.29
N CYS A 77 5.97 -29.54 -11.78
CA CYS A 77 6.56 -30.34 -12.85
C CYS A 77 6.91 -31.76 -12.37
N PRO A 78 6.73 -32.80 -13.21
CA PRO A 78 6.94 -34.20 -12.81
C PRO A 78 8.35 -34.52 -12.28
N GLU A 79 9.37 -33.80 -12.76
CA GLU A 79 10.76 -34.01 -12.37
C GLU A 79 11.06 -33.61 -10.93
N LEU A 80 10.33 -32.63 -10.38
CA LEU A 80 10.50 -32.16 -9.00
C LEU A 80 9.60 -32.86 -7.98
N GLU A 81 8.60 -33.63 -8.44
CA GLU A 81 7.67 -34.34 -7.56
C GLU A 81 8.34 -35.31 -6.54
N PRO A 82 9.38 -36.09 -6.90
CA PRO A 82 10.08 -36.93 -5.92
C PRO A 82 10.75 -36.12 -4.79
N LEU A 83 11.30 -34.94 -5.12
CA LEU A 83 11.87 -34.01 -4.15
C LEU A 83 10.78 -33.50 -3.19
N TYR A 84 9.63 -33.07 -3.73
CA TYR A 84 8.54 -32.55 -2.91
C TYR A 84 7.98 -33.59 -1.94
N LYS A 85 7.82 -34.84 -2.39
CA LYS A 85 7.32 -35.94 -1.56
C LYS A 85 8.28 -36.36 -0.45
N SER A 86 9.59 -36.23 -0.67
CA SER A 86 10.60 -36.54 0.33
C SER A 86 10.76 -35.44 1.39
N HIS A 87 10.30 -34.22 1.11
CA HIS A 87 10.42 -33.06 2.01
C HIS A 87 9.08 -32.33 2.22
N PRO A 88 8.05 -32.99 2.77
CA PRO A 88 6.71 -32.41 2.90
C PRO A 88 6.65 -31.17 3.82
N ASN A 89 7.62 -31.02 4.74
CA ASN A 89 7.71 -29.86 5.62
C ASN A 89 8.10 -28.55 4.90
N LEU A 90 8.55 -28.62 3.64
CA LEU A 90 8.84 -27.44 2.82
C LEU A 90 7.94 -27.34 1.59
N PHE A 91 7.34 -28.44 1.14
CA PHE A 91 6.64 -28.46 -0.15
C PHE A 91 5.18 -28.93 -0.07
N SER A 92 4.59 -29.16 1.10
CA SER A 92 3.19 -29.63 1.17
C SER A 92 2.17 -28.53 0.87
N LEU A 93 1.41 -28.68 -0.20
CA LEU A 93 0.24 -27.84 -0.50
C LEU A 93 -0.95 -28.20 0.42
N PRO A 94 -1.92 -27.29 0.67
CA PRO A 94 -2.07 -25.95 0.11
C PRO A 94 -1.43 -24.83 0.96
N ASP A 95 -0.36 -25.12 1.71
CA ASP A 95 0.35 -24.08 2.43
C ASP A 95 1.00 -23.07 1.46
N LYS A 96 0.74 -21.78 1.67
CA LYS A 96 1.23 -20.72 0.77
C LYS A 96 2.75 -20.56 0.80
N GLY A 97 3.38 -20.71 1.96
CA GLY A 97 4.84 -20.66 2.04
C GLY A 97 5.47 -21.83 1.28
N HIS A 98 4.82 -22.98 1.28
CA HIS A 98 5.27 -24.13 0.49
C HIS A 98 5.03 -23.96 -1.01
N GLU A 99 3.97 -23.26 -1.42
CA GLU A 99 3.76 -22.84 -2.81
C GLU A 99 4.92 -21.93 -3.29
N ASP A 100 5.31 -20.94 -2.48
CA ASP A 100 6.45 -20.08 -2.77
C ASP A 100 7.75 -20.89 -2.92
N TYR A 101 8.00 -21.85 -2.03
CA TYR A 101 9.18 -22.73 -2.12
C TYR A 101 9.17 -23.65 -3.35
N ARG A 102 8.01 -24.19 -3.74
CA ARG A 102 7.90 -24.94 -5.01
C ARG A 102 8.22 -24.06 -6.21
N MET A 103 7.76 -22.81 -6.21
CA MET A 103 8.03 -21.87 -7.30
C MET A 103 9.52 -21.47 -7.37
N ILE A 104 10.16 -21.22 -6.22
CA ILE A 104 11.62 -20.97 -6.14
C ILE A 104 12.40 -22.18 -6.64
N ALA A 105 12.02 -23.39 -6.24
CA ALA A 105 12.67 -24.64 -6.69
C ALA A 105 12.53 -24.82 -8.22
N TYR A 106 11.34 -24.59 -8.77
CA TYR A 106 11.12 -24.65 -10.22
C TYR A 106 11.94 -23.61 -10.98
N PHE A 107 12.05 -22.39 -10.47
CA PHE A 107 12.91 -21.37 -11.06
C PHE A 107 14.38 -21.81 -11.07
N ALA A 108 14.92 -22.28 -9.94
CA ALA A 108 16.29 -22.78 -9.85
C ALA A 108 16.54 -23.98 -10.78
N TYR A 109 15.54 -24.85 -10.94
CA TYR A 109 15.56 -25.96 -11.90
C TYR A 109 15.67 -25.47 -13.34
N GLU A 110 14.88 -24.47 -13.74
CA GLU A 110 14.99 -23.88 -15.08
C GLU A 110 16.32 -23.15 -15.30
N GLN A 111 16.86 -22.46 -14.29
CA GLN A 111 18.22 -21.89 -14.39
C GLN A 111 19.29 -22.96 -14.59
N SER A 112 19.16 -24.11 -13.91
CA SER A 112 20.12 -25.23 -13.99
C SER A 112 20.17 -25.88 -15.37
N LYS A 113 19.12 -25.74 -16.18
CA LYS A 113 19.10 -26.20 -17.59
C LYS A 113 19.88 -25.28 -18.53
N TYR A 114 20.20 -24.06 -18.09
CA TYR A 114 20.88 -23.04 -18.89
C TYR A 114 20.22 -22.89 -20.28
N GLN A 115 20.98 -22.94 -21.37
CA GLN A 115 20.48 -22.81 -22.75
C GLN A 115 19.48 -23.89 -23.18
N ASN A 116 19.34 -24.98 -22.44
CA ASN A 116 18.32 -26.01 -22.71
C ASN A 116 16.94 -25.64 -22.14
N SER A 117 16.84 -24.62 -21.28
CA SER A 117 15.57 -24.11 -20.80
C SER A 117 14.83 -23.35 -21.90
N PHE A 118 13.53 -23.61 -22.02
CA PHE A 118 12.63 -22.79 -22.84
C PHE A 118 12.66 -21.31 -22.40
N TRP A 119 12.84 -21.07 -21.10
CA TRP A 119 12.83 -19.76 -20.47
C TRP A 119 14.20 -19.08 -20.46
N TYR A 120 15.25 -19.72 -21.00
CA TYR A 120 16.62 -19.19 -20.97
C TYR A 120 16.73 -17.73 -21.44
N PRO A 121 16.12 -17.29 -22.57
CA PRO A 121 16.21 -15.89 -22.98
C PRO A 121 15.65 -14.92 -21.94
N TYR A 122 14.55 -15.28 -21.28
CA TYR A 122 13.95 -14.45 -20.23
C TYR A 122 14.77 -14.50 -18.94
N LEU A 123 15.11 -15.68 -18.44
CA LEU A 123 15.87 -15.82 -17.19
C LEU A 123 17.25 -15.16 -17.26
N ASN A 124 17.89 -15.19 -18.43
CA ASN A 124 19.18 -14.53 -18.66
C ASN A 124 19.08 -13.01 -18.85
N PHE A 125 17.87 -12.50 -19.16
CA PHE A 125 17.57 -11.08 -19.32
C PHE A 125 17.25 -10.39 -17.99
N LEU A 126 16.65 -11.11 -17.02
CA LEU A 126 16.28 -10.57 -15.72
C LEU A 126 17.42 -9.78 -15.03
N PRO A 127 17.08 -8.74 -14.25
CA PRO A 127 18.08 -7.92 -13.58
C PRO A 127 18.92 -8.74 -12.61
N LYS A 128 20.24 -8.59 -12.69
CA LYS A 128 21.17 -9.30 -11.78
C LYS A 128 21.09 -8.78 -10.35
N GLU A 129 20.81 -7.49 -10.20
CA GLU A 129 20.69 -6.83 -8.91
C GLU A 129 19.27 -6.28 -8.76
N VAL A 130 18.61 -6.69 -7.68
CA VAL A 130 17.30 -6.18 -7.28
C VAL A 130 17.43 -5.83 -5.82
N GLU A 131 17.45 -4.53 -5.52
CA GLU A 131 17.54 -4.04 -4.14
C GLU A 131 16.13 -3.72 -3.64
N THR A 132 15.74 -4.32 -2.53
CA THR A 132 14.55 -3.92 -1.77
C THR A 132 14.96 -3.58 -0.33
N ILE A 133 14.00 -3.16 0.49
CA ILE A 133 14.30 -2.75 1.87
C ILE A 133 14.95 -3.86 2.72
N ILE A 134 14.75 -5.13 2.36
CA ILE A 134 15.35 -6.25 3.10
C ILE A 134 16.87 -6.31 2.91
N ASP A 135 17.41 -5.69 1.86
CA ASP A 135 18.86 -5.62 1.61
C ASP A 135 19.51 -4.41 2.32
N TRP A 136 18.72 -3.54 2.96
CA TRP A 136 19.23 -2.35 3.61
C TRP A 136 20.00 -2.68 4.87
N SER A 137 21.08 -1.94 5.12
CA SER A 137 21.81 -2.05 6.37
C SER A 137 20.98 -1.47 7.52
N ASP A 138 21.33 -1.83 8.75
CA ASP A 138 20.68 -1.25 9.92
C ASP A 138 20.82 0.28 9.98
N ALA A 139 21.92 0.84 9.46
CA ALA A 139 22.11 2.28 9.36
C ALA A 139 21.20 2.91 8.29
N ASP A 140 21.05 2.27 7.13
CA ASP A 140 20.14 2.74 6.07
C ASP A 140 18.67 2.69 6.53
N LEU A 141 18.30 1.63 7.25
CA LEU A 141 16.95 1.49 7.81
C LEU A 141 16.64 2.62 8.80
N SER A 142 17.60 2.99 9.66
CA SER A 142 17.42 4.09 10.62
C SER A 142 17.21 5.47 9.96
N GLU A 143 17.57 5.66 8.69
CA GLU A 143 17.27 6.89 7.96
C GLU A 143 15.76 7.05 7.66
N LEU A 144 14.96 5.98 7.75
CA LEU A 144 13.50 6.05 7.63
C LEU A 144 12.87 6.85 8.76
N GLN A 145 13.51 6.90 9.94
CA GLN A 145 12.95 7.48 11.16
C GLN A 145 11.57 6.87 11.53
N ASP A 146 11.41 5.56 11.31
CA ASP A 146 10.19 4.80 11.60
C ASP A 146 10.56 3.45 12.20
N GLU A 147 10.58 3.38 13.54
CA GLU A 147 10.99 2.20 14.28
C GLU A 147 10.15 0.95 13.98
N ASP A 148 8.86 1.12 13.67
CA ASP A 148 7.96 0.01 13.36
C ASP A 148 8.28 -0.55 11.97
N PHE A 149 8.55 0.33 11.00
CA PHE A 149 8.95 -0.08 9.66
C PHE A 149 10.36 -0.70 9.63
N GLU A 150 11.29 -0.16 10.41
CA GLU A 150 12.61 -0.76 10.61
C GLU A 150 12.50 -2.18 11.17
N TYR A 151 11.69 -2.38 12.20
CA TYR A 151 11.49 -3.70 12.80
C TYR A 151 10.86 -4.69 11.81
N ASP A 152 9.78 -4.29 11.11
CA ASP A 152 9.13 -5.13 10.10
C ASP A 152 10.12 -5.56 8.99
N SER A 153 10.95 -4.64 8.52
CA SER A 153 11.96 -4.91 7.50
C SER A 153 12.99 -5.94 7.96
N LYS A 154 13.49 -5.81 9.20
CA LYS A 154 14.44 -6.77 9.80
C LYS A 154 13.79 -8.15 10.00
N PHE A 155 12.55 -8.18 10.49
CA PHE A 155 11.82 -9.42 10.71
C PHE A 155 11.60 -10.19 9.39
N ARG A 156 11.18 -9.49 8.32
CA ARG A 156 11.01 -10.07 6.98
C ARG A 156 12.33 -10.59 6.42
N ARG A 157 13.41 -9.80 6.53
CA ARG A 157 14.77 -10.23 6.14
C ARG A 157 15.17 -11.53 6.82
N ASP A 158 15.05 -11.60 8.15
CA ASP A 158 15.46 -12.79 8.91
C ASP A 158 14.62 -14.02 8.55
N ARG A 159 13.30 -13.84 8.36
CA ARG A 159 12.39 -14.91 7.93
C ARG A 159 12.76 -15.45 6.55
N ASP A 160 12.92 -14.56 5.57
CA ASP A 160 13.14 -14.94 4.17
C ASP A 160 14.51 -15.61 3.99
N PHE A 161 15.57 -15.05 4.59
CA PHE A 161 16.91 -15.64 4.56
C PHE A 161 16.95 -17.01 5.23
N LYS A 162 16.27 -17.17 6.38
CA LYS A 162 16.20 -18.46 7.05
C LYS A 162 15.51 -19.51 6.17
N GLY A 163 14.33 -19.18 5.65
CA GLY A 163 13.57 -20.10 4.79
C GLY A 163 14.35 -20.51 3.53
N ASN A 164 14.99 -19.54 2.86
CA ASN A 164 15.77 -19.81 1.66
C ASN A 164 17.08 -20.54 1.95
N THR A 165 17.64 -20.42 3.16
CA THR A 165 18.78 -21.25 3.60
C THR A 165 18.37 -22.71 3.75
N GLU A 166 17.26 -22.97 4.45
CA GLU A 166 16.73 -24.33 4.62
C GLU A 166 16.37 -24.96 3.27
N LEU A 167 15.76 -24.17 2.36
CA LEU A 167 15.47 -24.60 1.00
C LEU A 167 16.74 -24.94 0.22
N ALA A 168 17.77 -24.08 0.25
CA ALA A 168 19.03 -24.32 -0.45
C ALA A 168 19.71 -25.63 -0.03
N GLU A 169 19.69 -25.94 1.28
CA GLU A 169 20.26 -27.18 1.83
C GLU A 169 19.55 -28.41 1.26
N VAL A 170 18.22 -28.38 1.18
CA VAL A 170 17.42 -29.47 0.62
C VAL A 170 17.62 -29.60 -0.89
N LEU A 171 17.65 -28.51 -1.66
CA LEU A 171 17.86 -28.60 -3.11
C LEU A 171 19.24 -29.20 -3.44
N LYS A 172 20.27 -28.93 -2.62
CA LYS A 172 21.64 -29.46 -2.82
C LYS A 172 21.73 -30.98 -2.68
N THR A 173 20.77 -31.64 -2.04
CA THR A 173 20.77 -33.11 -1.96
C THR A 173 20.36 -33.77 -3.28
N HIS A 174 20.00 -32.98 -4.29
CA HIS A 174 19.55 -33.42 -5.61
C HIS A 174 20.41 -32.87 -6.76
N PRO A 175 21.72 -33.19 -6.82
CA PRO A 175 22.62 -32.71 -7.88
C PRO A 175 22.25 -33.21 -9.29
N GLU A 176 21.39 -34.22 -9.39
CA GLU A 176 20.83 -34.70 -10.65
C GLU A 176 19.79 -33.74 -11.26
N LEU A 177 19.18 -32.87 -10.44
CA LEU A 177 18.17 -31.90 -10.85
C LEU A 177 18.74 -30.48 -10.98
N PHE A 178 19.72 -30.14 -10.15
CA PHE A 178 20.20 -28.77 -10.01
C PHE A 178 21.69 -28.62 -10.26
N ASP A 179 22.08 -27.47 -10.84
CA ASP A 179 23.45 -27.00 -10.79
C ASP A 179 23.75 -26.50 -9.38
N LEU A 180 24.58 -27.23 -8.64
CA LEU A 180 24.93 -26.91 -7.26
C LEU A 180 25.57 -25.52 -7.09
N SER A 181 26.19 -24.97 -8.15
CA SER A 181 26.79 -23.64 -8.11
C SER A 181 25.74 -22.52 -8.04
N LEU A 182 24.51 -22.80 -8.45
CA LEU A 182 23.37 -21.86 -8.42
C LEU A 182 22.56 -21.95 -7.12
N LEU A 183 22.78 -22.97 -6.29
CA LEU A 183 22.03 -23.18 -5.04
C LEU A 183 22.62 -22.38 -3.86
N THR A 184 23.06 -21.15 -4.11
CA THR A 184 23.49 -20.24 -3.05
C THR A 184 22.26 -19.57 -2.41
N VAL A 185 22.38 -19.20 -1.13
CA VAL A 185 21.30 -18.48 -0.43
C VAL A 185 21.02 -17.15 -1.12
N GLU A 186 22.07 -16.51 -1.63
CA GLU A 186 22.00 -15.26 -2.39
C GLU A 186 21.17 -15.44 -3.67
N ASN A 187 21.37 -16.54 -4.42
CA ASN A 187 20.59 -16.78 -5.64
C ASN A 187 19.12 -17.11 -5.32
N LEU A 188 18.84 -17.93 -4.29
CA LEU A 188 17.45 -18.22 -3.91
C LEU A 188 16.73 -16.97 -3.39
N ASN A 189 17.40 -16.12 -2.62
CA ASN A 189 16.88 -14.81 -2.24
C ASN A 189 16.66 -13.90 -3.45
N TRP A 190 17.57 -13.93 -4.44
CA TRP A 190 17.37 -13.21 -5.70
C TRP A 190 16.14 -13.71 -6.47
N ILE A 191 15.96 -15.03 -6.60
CA ILE A 191 14.76 -15.63 -7.21
C ILE A 191 13.51 -15.14 -6.48
N TRP A 192 13.50 -15.20 -5.14
CA TRP A 192 12.38 -14.72 -4.35
C TRP A 192 12.08 -13.24 -4.62
N LYS A 193 13.10 -12.38 -4.66
CA LYS A 193 12.93 -10.95 -4.99
C LYS A 193 12.38 -10.75 -6.40
N ILE A 194 12.82 -11.51 -7.40
CA ILE A 194 12.24 -11.47 -8.75
C ILE A 194 10.75 -11.83 -8.69
N LEU A 195 10.39 -12.93 -8.03
CA LEU A 195 8.99 -13.35 -7.89
C LEU A 195 8.15 -12.27 -7.19
N CYS A 196 8.62 -11.66 -6.10
CA CYS A 196 7.89 -10.61 -5.37
C CYS A 196 7.73 -9.30 -6.17
N THR A 197 8.76 -8.90 -6.91
CA THR A 197 8.83 -7.58 -7.55
C THR A 197 8.19 -7.53 -8.94
N ARG A 198 8.05 -8.68 -9.61
CA ARG A 198 7.73 -8.75 -11.06
C ARG A 198 6.53 -9.63 -11.41
N SER A 199 5.93 -10.33 -10.43
CA SER A 199 4.79 -11.20 -10.71
C SER A 199 3.49 -10.42 -10.88
N TYR A 200 2.72 -10.80 -11.89
CA TYR A 200 1.32 -10.45 -12.07
C TYR A 200 0.44 -11.51 -11.40
N GLY A 201 -0.73 -11.10 -10.90
CA GLY A 201 -1.68 -11.99 -10.25
C GLY A 201 -3.07 -11.37 -10.20
N ARG A 202 -3.98 -11.96 -9.41
CA ARG A 202 -5.37 -11.54 -9.15
C ARG A 202 -6.34 -11.60 -10.33
N CYS A 203 -5.96 -11.10 -11.51
CA CYS A 203 -6.81 -11.07 -12.71
C CYS A 203 -6.31 -12.00 -13.83
N ILE A 204 -5.38 -12.89 -13.51
CA ILE A 204 -4.88 -13.95 -14.39
C ILE A 204 -4.96 -15.29 -13.65
N PRO A 205 -4.94 -16.43 -14.36
CA PRO A 205 -5.20 -17.73 -13.75
C PRO A 205 -4.19 -18.18 -12.69
N TYR A 206 -2.94 -17.75 -12.84
CA TYR A 206 -1.84 -18.13 -11.97
C TYR A 206 -0.96 -16.90 -11.74
N ASN A 207 -0.38 -16.78 -10.55
CA ASN A 207 0.68 -15.79 -10.34
C ASN A 207 1.83 -16.08 -11.33
N SER A 208 2.23 -15.07 -12.09
CA SER A 208 3.08 -15.26 -13.27
C SER A 208 4.06 -14.12 -13.48
N LEU A 209 5.31 -14.48 -13.79
CA LEU A 209 6.22 -13.56 -14.46
C LEU A 209 5.91 -13.55 -15.95
N ILE A 210 5.81 -12.37 -16.55
CA ILE A 210 5.43 -12.21 -17.96
C ILE A 210 6.56 -11.43 -18.64
N PRO A 211 7.32 -12.05 -19.56
CA PRO A 211 8.43 -11.39 -20.24
C PRO A 211 8.00 -10.07 -20.87
N ILE A 212 8.86 -9.05 -20.76
CA ILE A 212 8.67 -7.69 -21.30
C ILE A 212 7.60 -6.88 -20.55
N ALA A 213 6.53 -7.50 -20.04
CA ALA A 213 5.55 -6.81 -19.23
C ALA A 213 6.16 -6.27 -17.92
N ASP A 214 7.07 -7.03 -17.32
CA ASP A 214 7.79 -6.65 -16.10
C ASP A 214 8.78 -5.47 -16.24
N LEU A 215 8.83 -4.84 -17.42
CA LEU A 215 9.60 -3.62 -17.68
C LEU A 215 8.77 -2.33 -17.53
N PHE A 216 7.45 -2.45 -17.35
CA PHE A 216 6.61 -1.29 -17.07
C PHE A 216 6.72 -0.89 -15.60
N ASN A 217 7.08 0.37 -15.35
CA ASN A 217 7.19 0.92 -14.00
C ASN A 217 5.82 1.27 -13.40
N HIS A 218 5.81 1.56 -12.11
CA HIS A 218 4.61 1.97 -11.39
C HIS A 218 4.42 3.49 -11.34
N SER A 219 3.17 3.94 -11.51
CA SER A 219 2.74 5.29 -11.17
C SER A 219 1.22 5.32 -10.93
N ASN A 220 0.67 6.48 -10.59
CA ASN A 220 -0.77 6.73 -10.53
C ASN A 220 -1.31 6.89 -11.97
N VAL A 221 -1.54 5.77 -12.64
CA VAL A 221 -2.11 5.71 -14.00
C VAL A 221 -3.33 4.81 -14.02
N ASN A 222 -4.12 4.95 -15.08
CA ASN A 222 -5.32 4.17 -15.34
C ASN A 222 -5.09 3.16 -16.46
N THR A 223 -3.84 2.77 -16.76
CA THR A 223 -3.60 1.58 -17.57
C THR A 223 -4.12 0.36 -16.82
N ILE A 224 -4.65 -0.61 -17.55
CA ILE A 224 -5.26 -1.78 -16.96
C ILE A 224 -4.61 -3.03 -17.52
N TYR A 225 -4.46 -4.04 -16.68
CA TYR A 225 -4.10 -5.38 -17.12
C TYR A 225 -5.23 -6.36 -16.80
N TYR A 226 -5.48 -7.28 -17.71
CA TYR A 226 -6.63 -8.18 -17.67
C TYR A 226 -6.38 -9.45 -18.49
N TYR A 227 -7.24 -10.45 -18.31
CA TYR A 227 -7.19 -11.73 -19.02
C TYR A 227 -8.43 -11.89 -19.90
N SER A 228 -8.25 -11.99 -21.21
CA SER A 228 -9.37 -12.04 -22.15
C SER A 228 -9.00 -12.69 -23.49
N PRO A 229 -9.99 -13.03 -24.33
CA PRO A 229 -9.75 -13.28 -25.76
C PRO A 229 -9.10 -12.06 -26.42
N GLU A 230 -8.43 -12.29 -27.55
CA GLU A 230 -7.71 -11.26 -28.31
C GLU A 230 -8.59 -10.04 -28.64
N ASP A 231 -9.78 -10.27 -29.20
CA ASP A 231 -10.67 -9.23 -29.73
C ASP A 231 -11.46 -8.48 -28.64
N GLN A 232 -11.34 -8.90 -27.38
CA GLN A 232 -12.03 -8.25 -26.28
C GLN A 232 -11.35 -6.92 -25.93
N LYS A 233 -12.16 -5.86 -25.95
CA LYS A 233 -11.77 -4.53 -25.50
C LYS A 233 -11.48 -4.51 -24.00
N PRO A 234 -10.65 -3.56 -23.53
CA PRO A 234 -10.41 -3.38 -22.11
C PRO A 234 -11.73 -3.27 -21.34
N PRO A 235 -11.87 -3.96 -20.19
CA PRO A 235 -13.07 -3.86 -19.39
C PRO A 235 -13.34 -2.40 -19.00
N ASP A 236 -14.58 -1.99 -19.17
CA ASP A 236 -15.09 -0.75 -18.60
C ASP A 236 -15.25 -0.97 -17.11
N PHE A 237 -14.21 -0.67 -16.33
CA PHE A 237 -14.43 -0.44 -14.91
C PHE A 237 -15.37 0.77 -14.80
N ASP A 238 -16.59 0.56 -14.33
CA ASP A 238 -17.59 1.62 -14.18
C ASP A 238 -16.98 2.78 -13.37
N THR A 239 -16.94 3.94 -14.00
CA THR A 239 -16.34 5.19 -13.51
C THR A 239 -17.38 6.19 -13.02
N ASP A 240 -18.51 5.73 -12.51
CA ASP A 240 -19.36 6.62 -11.71
C ASP A 240 -18.65 7.09 -10.42
N GLU A 241 -17.46 6.56 -10.13
CA GLU A 241 -16.53 7.08 -9.15
C GLU A 241 -15.13 7.31 -9.76
N LEU A 242 -14.92 8.47 -10.39
CA LEU A 242 -13.60 9.15 -10.43
C LEU A 242 -13.13 9.58 -9.01
N ILE A 243 -13.76 9.04 -7.96
CA ILE A 243 -13.26 9.09 -6.59
C ILE A 243 -12.10 8.11 -6.56
N VAL A 244 -10.88 8.63 -6.48
CA VAL A 244 -9.73 7.80 -6.14
C VAL A 244 -10.07 7.15 -4.80
N ASP A 245 -10.36 5.86 -4.83
CA ASP A 245 -10.44 5.06 -3.61
C ASP A 245 -9.03 5.00 -3.02
N TYR A 246 -8.77 5.84 -2.02
CA TYR A 246 -7.47 6.02 -1.39
C TYR A 246 -7.15 4.94 -0.35
N ASP A 247 -8.01 3.93 -0.19
CA ASP A 247 -7.73 2.74 0.63
C ASP A 247 -6.54 1.99 0.03
N ASP A 248 -5.54 1.72 0.88
CA ASP A 248 -4.40 0.88 0.53
C ASP A 248 -4.73 -0.60 0.72
N THR A 249 -4.06 -1.43 -0.06
CA THR A 249 -4.11 -2.90 0.01
C THR A 249 -2.79 -3.47 0.55
N ASP A 250 -2.16 -2.71 1.43
CA ASP A 250 -0.93 -3.06 2.11
C ASP A 250 -1.06 -4.32 2.97
N ASP A 251 0.03 -5.06 3.07
CA ASP A 251 0.16 -6.11 4.09
C ASP A 251 0.22 -5.50 5.49
N SER A 252 -0.19 -6.30 6.48
CA SER A 252 0.01 -5.93 7.88
C SER A 252 1.51 -5.83 8.22
N LEU A 253 1.83 -4.88 9.08
CA LEU A 253 3.16 -4.75 9.68
C LEU A 253 3.39 -5.86 10.70
N ASN A 254 4.60 -6.41 10.73
CA ASN A 254 5.07 -7.19 11.87
C ASN A 254 5.45 -6.22 12.99
N GLU A 255 4.78 -6.33 14.13
CA GLU A 255 4.94 -5.38 15.23
C GLU A 255 5.80 -5.98 16.35
N LYS A 256 6.76 -5.19 16.84
CA LYS A 256 7.64 -5.59 17.97
C LYS A 256 6.86 -5.83 19.26
N THR A 257 5.78 -5.06 19.44
CA THR A 257 4.90 -5.14 20.60
C THR A 257 3.46 -5.13 20.14
N LYS A 258 2.57 -5.71 20.95
CA LYS A 258 1.14 -5.67 20.71
C LYS A 258 0.64 -4.22 20.65
N VAL A 259 -0.08 -3.86 19.59
CA VAL A 259 -0.76 -2.56 19.47
C VAL A 259 -2.25 -2.65 19.76
N LEU A 260 -2.85 -1.49 19.97
CA LEU A 260 -4.29 -1.30 20.12
C LEU A 260 -4.88 -0.63 18.89
N ILE A 261 -5.76 -1.35 18.19
CA ILE A 261 -6.72 -0.77 17.25
C ILE A 261 -7.98 -0.37 18.02
N MET A 262 -8.36 0.91 17.96
CA MET A 262 -9.47 1.46 18.72
C MET A 262 -10.81 1.19 18.03
N ALA A 263 -11.59 0.26 18.58
CA ALA A 263 -12.97 -0.03 18.16
C ALA A 263 -13.95 0.73 19.06
N SER A 264 -15.18 0.97 18.59
CA SER A 264 -16.16 1.80 19.32
C SER A 264 -16.55 1.16 20.65
N MET A 265 -16.67 -0.17 20.74
CA MET A 265 -16.88 -0.86 22.02
C MET A 265 -15.71 -0.72 22.99
N LYS A 266 -14.48 -0.58 22.50
CA LYS A 266 -13.32 -0.31 23.36
C LYS A 266 -13.35 1.12 23.89
N LEU A 267 -13.79 2.09 23.08
CA LEU A 267 -14.01 3.46 23.53
C LEU A 267 -15.00 3.50 24.70
N VAL A 268 -16.15 2.83 24.58
CA VAL A 268 -17.13 2.76 25.67
C VAL A 268 -16.51 2.21 26.95
N ARG A 269 -15.74 1.11 26.84
CA ARG A 269 -15.08 0.48 27.99
C ARG A 269 -14.01 1.36 28.64
N LEU A 270 -13.32 2.18 27.85
CA LEU A 270 -12.27 3.08 28.33
C LEU A 270 -12.83 4.40 28.87
N GLY A 271 -13.87 4.94 28.21
CA GLY A 271 -14.45 6.23 28.52
C GLY A 271 -15.44 6.20 29.68
N LEU A 272 -16.31 5.20 29.72
CA LEU A 272 -17.45 5.16 30.65
C LEU A 272 -17.21 4.18 31.82
N PRO A 273 -17.82 4.43 33.01
CA PRO A 273 -17.85 3.46 34.10
C PRO A 273 -18.50 2.13 33.69
N ALA A 274 -18.28 1.09 34.51
CA ALA A 274 -19.00 -0.16 34.35
C ALA A 274 -20.51 0.09 34.54
N ALA A 275 -21.36 -0.67 33.84
CA ALA A 275 -22.81 -0.47 33.83
C ALA A 275 -23.44 -0.41 35.25
N LYS A 276 -22.90 -1.17 36.21
CA LYS A 276 -23.34 -1.17 37.61
C LYS A 276 -23.08 0.13 38.36
N ASP A 277 -22.10 0.92 37.89
CA ASP A 277 -21.64 2.16 38.51
C ASP A 277 -22.24 3.40 37.80
N ILE A 278 -23.10 3.18 36.79
CA ILE A 278 -23.84 4.25 36.09
C ILE A 278 -25.10 4.58 36.90
N PRO A 279 -25.34 5.86 37.27
CA PRO A 279 -26.58 6.27 37.93
C PRO A 279 -27.82 5.94 37.10
N GLU A 280 -28.93 5.60 37.75
CA GLU A 280 -30.17 5.15 37.10
C GLU A 280 -30.67 6.16 36.05
N GLU A 281 -30.59 7.46 36.34
CA GLU A 281 -30.99 8.54 35.45
C GLU A 281 -30.19 8.61 34.13
N PHE A 282 -29.00 8.01 34.08
CA PHE A 282 -28.15 7.98 32.89
C PHE A 282 -28.07 6.63 32.19
N LYS A 283 -28.76 5.59 32.71
CA LYS A 283 -28.75 4.26 32.08
C LYS A 283 -29.26 4.28 30.64
N GLY A 284 -30.30 5.06 30.35
CA GLY A 284 -30.81 5.21 28.98
C GLY A 284 -29.74 5.72 28.01
N LYS A 285 -29.02 6.80 28.38
CA LYS A 285 -27.90 7.31 27.57
C LYS A 285 -26.79 6.27 27.39
N TYR A 286 -26.46 5.55 28.46
CA TYR A 286 -25.42 4.52 28.42
C TYR A 286 -25.79 3.37 27.47
N ASP A 287 -27.04 2.90 27.52
CA ASP A 287 -27.54 1.83 26.67
C ASP A 287 -27.60 2.24 25.20
N GLU A 288 -27.98 3.49 24.92
CA GLU A 288 -27.94 4.06 23.56
C GLU A 288 -26.52 4.12 23.00
N ILE A 289 -25.55 4.59 23.79
CA ILE A 289 -24.14 4.63 23.40
C ILE A 289 -23.61 3.21 23.13
N LEU A 290 -23.93 2.26 24.00
CA LEU A 290 -23.55 0.85 23.80
C LEU A 290 -24.15 0.28 22.52
N HIS A 291 -25.42 0.60 22.22
CA HIS A 291 -26.07 0.15 21.00
C HIS A 291 -25.38 0.72 19.76
N GLN A 292 -25.13 2.04 19.73
CA GLN A 292 -24.43 2.71 18.63
C GLN A 292 -23.04 2.11 18.40
N ALA A 293 -22.26 1.91 19.47
CA ALA A 293 -20.93 1.32 19.39
C ALA A 293 -20.94 -0.10 18.81
N ARG A 294 -21.92 -0.93 19.19
CA ARG A 294 -22.08 -2.28 18.62
C ARG A 294 -22.44 -2.25 17.14
N VAL A 295 -23.31 -1.34 16.74
CA VAL A 295 -23.74 -1.19 15.34
C VAL A 295 -22.55 -0.78 14.47
N GLU A 296 -21.78 0.22 14.88
CA GLU A 296 -20.59 0.70 14.13
C GLU A 296 -19.51 -0.40 14.03
N ASP A 297 -19.21 -1.09 15.13
CA ASP A 297 -18.24 -2.19 15.13
C ASP A 297 -18.71 -3.36 14.23
N SER A 298 -20.01 -3.65 14.22
CA SER A 298 -20.59 -4.69 13.36
C SER A 298 -20.52 -4.32 11.88
N GLN A 299 -20.81 -3.06 11.53
CA GLN A 299 -20.69 -2.55 10.16
C GLN A 299 -19.23 -2.60 9.69
N SER A 300 -18.28 -2.18 10.53
CA SER A 300 -16.85 -2.27 10.25
C SER A 300 -16.39 -3.72 10.05
N PHE A 301 -16.88 -4.66 10.86
CA PHE A 301 -16.61 -6.08 10.71
C PHE A 301 -17.14 -6.63 9.38
N VAL A 302 -18.38 -6.32 9.01
CA VAL A 302 -18.99 -6.74 7.74
C VAL A 302 -18.22 -6.17 6.54
N LYS A 303 -17.81 -4.90 6.57
CA LYS A 303 -16.98 -4.30 5.49
C LYS A 303 -15.67 -5.06 5.32
N LYS A 304 -14.96 -5.37 6.41
CA LYS A 304 -13.71 -6.15 6.39
C LYS A 304 -13.93 -7.58 5.88
N MET A 305 -15.01 -8.23 6.30
CA MET A 305 -15.35 -9.58 5.84
C MET A 305 -15.64 -9.59 4.35
N ASN A 306 -16.47 -8.66 3.84
CA ASN A 306 -16.77 -8.55 2.41
C ASN A 306 -15.52 -8.28 1.58
N TYR A 307 -14.63 -7.41 2.07
CA TYR A 307 -13.33 -7.17 1.42
C TYR A 307 -12.47 -8.44 1.38
N ALA A 308 -12.35 -9.16 2.50
CA ALA A 308 -11.60 -10.41 2.57
C ALA A 308 -12.17 -11.49 1.63
N THR A 309 -13.51 -11.61 1.55
CA THR A 309 -14.17 -12.51 0.60
C THR A 309 -13.86 -12.14 -0.84
N LYS A 310 -13.96 -10.85 -1.21
CA LYS A 310 -13.56 -10.38 -2.55
C LYS A 310 -12.10 -10.71 -2.85
N GLN A 311 -11.19 -10.49 -1.89
CA GLN A 311 -9.76 -10.85 -2.03
C GLN A 311 -9.54 -12.36 -2.20
N ALA A 312 -10.38 -13.20 -1.61
CA ALA A 312 -10.32 -14.65 -1.79
C ALA A 312 -10.89 -15.11 -3.15
N GLU A 313 -11.83 -14.35 -3.74
CA GLU A 313 -12.34 -14.58 -5.10
C GLU A 313 -11.33 -14.11 -6.17
N TYR A 314 -10.54 -13.06 -5.89
CA TYR A 314 -9.42 -12.67 -6.76
C TYR A 314 -8.39 -13.81 -6.88
N GLY A 315 -8.14 -14.29 -8.10
CA GLY A 315 -7.32 -15.47 -8.37
C GLY A 315 -8.11 -16.72 -8.77
N SER A 316 -9.45 -16.68 -8.81
CA SER A 316 -10.28 -17.78 -9.33
C SER A 316 -10.50 -17.71 -10.85
N VAL A 317 -9.62 -17.03 -11.58
CA VAL A 317 -9.74 -16.89 -13.04
C VAL A 317 -9.34 -18.23 -13.66
N PRO A 318 -10.22 -18.96 -14.37
CA PRO A 318 -9.81 -20.18 -15.05
C PRO A 318 -8.88 -19.85 -16.22
N GLU A 319 -7.90 -20.72 -16.46
CA GLU A 319 -7.09 -20.64 -17.68
C GLU A 319 -7.93 -21.10 -18.88
N GLU A 320 -7.97 -20.27 -19.91
CA GLU A 320 -8.71 -20.53 -21.15
C GLU A 320 -7.73 -20.54 -22.33
N PRO A 321 -7.80 -21.51 -23.26
CA PRO A 321 -6.78 -21.67 -24.32
C PRO A 321 -6.61 -20.45 -25.23
N ASP A 322 -7.71 -19.78 -25.59
CA ASP A 322 -7.71 -18.63 -26.52
C ASP A 322 -7.54 -17.28 -25.81
N TYR A 323 -7.37 -17.30 -24.49
CA TYR A 323 -7.23 -16.09 -23.69
C TYR A 323 -5.76 -15.70 -23.55
N ARG A 324 -5.55 -14.42 -23.30
CA ARG A 324 -4.25 -13.78 -23.25
C ARG A 324 -4.21 -12.80 -22.09
N PHE A 325 -3.04 -12.64 -21.49
CA PHE A 325 -2.77 -11.48 -20.67
C PHE A 325 -2.69 -10.26 -21.57
N LYS A 326 -3.33 -9.16 -21.18
CA LYS A 326 -3.32 -7.89 -21.92
C LYS A 326 -3.01 -6.76 -20.96
N ILE A 327 -2.26 -5.76 -21.44
CA ILE A 327 -2.12 -4.43 -20.84
C ILE A 327 -2.64 -3.44 -21.86
N SER A 328 -3.56 -2.56 -21.48
CA SER A 328 -4.16 -1.57 -22.38
C SER A 328 -4.36 -0.23 -21.69
N CYS A 329 -4.42 0.84 -22.49
CA CYS A 329 -4.81 2.15 -21.98
C CYS A 329 -6.31 2.15 -21.65
N SER A 330 -6.72 2.67 -20.50
CA SER A 330 -8.16 2.78 -20.20
C SER A 330 -8.86 3.78 -21.12
N LYS A 331 -10.19 3.79 -21.08
CA LYS A 331 -11.02 4.75 -21.84
C LYS A 331 -10.83 6.23 -21.43
N PHE A 332 -10.12 6.54 -20.33
CA PHE A 332 -9.94 7.90 -19.81
C PHE A 332 -8.53 8.46 -19.97
N GLU A 333 -7.59 7.66 -20.46
CA GLU A 333 -6.19 8.01 -20.48
C GLU A 333 -5.65 8.08 -21.91
N THR A 334 -4.77 9.03 -22.16
CA THR A 334 -3.98 9.12 -23.39
C THR A 334 -2.54 9.33 -22.97
N ILE A 335 -1.67 8.41 -23.34
CA ILE A 335 -0.23 8.51 -23.06
C ILE A 335 0.38 9.26 -24.23
N LYS A 336 0.88 10.48 -23.98
CA LYS A 336 1.45 11.33 -25.02
C LYS A 336 2.78 10.79 -25.53
N ALA A 337 3.11 11.08 -26.78
CA ALA A 337 4.43 10.80 -27.37
C ALA A 337 5.56 11.35 -26.49
N GLY A 338 6.65 10.59 -26.38
CA GLY A 338 7.82 10.91 -25.55
C GLY A 338 7.62 10.65 -24.05
N LYS A 339 6.47 10.13 -23.62
CA LYS A 339 6.19 9.85 -22.20
C LYS A 339 6.50 8.40 -21.85
N GLN A 340 6.85 8.19 -20.59
CA GLN A 340 7.02 6.85 -20.05
C GLN A 340 5.66 6.16 -19.92
N VAL A 341 5.62 4.87 -20.22
CA VAL A 341 4.45 4.01 -19.99
C VAL A 341 4.55 3.36 -18.62
N PHE A 342 3.52 3.55 -17.81
CA PHE A 342 3.41 2.97 -16.47
C PHE A 342 2.24 1.98 -16.39
N ILE A 343 2.28 1.14 -15.35
CA ILE A 343 1.16 0.30 -14.92
C ILE A 343 0.88 0.47 -13.42
N PRO A 344 -0.36 0.29 -12.96
CA PRO A 344 -0.64 0.24 -11.53
C PRO A 344 -0.25 -1.14 -10.98
N TYR A 345 0.80 -1.22 -10.16
CA TYR A 345 1.19 -2.47 -9.48
C TYR A 345 0.13 -2.90 -8.45
N GLY A 346 -0.51 -1.90 -7.83
CA GLY A 346 -1.58 -2.09 -6.87
C GLY A 346 -1.84 -0.79 -6.12
N LYS A 347 -2.83 -0.82 -5.23
CA LYS A 347 -3.13 0.29 -4.32
C LYS A 347 -2.19 0.21 -3.13
N TYR A 348 -0.91 0.57 -3.32
CA TYR A 348 0.14 0.37 -2.32
C TYR A 348 0.64 1.69 -1.77
N SER A 349 0.80 1.77 -0.44
CA SER A 349 1.46 2.92 0.19
C SER A 349 2.95 2.94 -0.14
N ASN A 350 3.64 4.05 0.15
CA ASN A 350 5.09 4.10 -0.03
C ASN A 350 5.85 3.13 0.87
N ARG A 351 5.28 2.75 2.02
CA ARG A 351 5.83 1.69 2.87
C ARG A 351 5.82 0.36 2.11
N GLN A 352 4.69 -0.02 1.54
CA GLN A 352 4.56 -1.28 0.80
C GLN A 352 5.37 -1.28 -0.50
N LEU A 353 5.40 -0.15 -1.23
CA LEU A 353 6.22 0.01 -2.42
C LEU A 353 7.72 -0.15 -2.10
N LEU A 354 8.20 0.47 -1.03
CA LEU A 354 9.60 0.32 -0.63
C LEU A 354 9.90 -1.11 -0.13
N THR A 355 8.95 -1.73 0.56
CA THR A 355 9.08 -3.11 1.05
C THR A 355 9.23 -4.11 -0.09
N ASN A 356 8.30 -4.07 -1.05
CA ASN A 356 8.17 -5.11 -2.07
C ASN A 356 8.91 -4.78 -3.36
N TYR A 357 9.12 -3.50 -3.68
CA TYR A 357 9.64 -3.06 -4.96
C TYR A 357 10.86 -2.13 -4.87
N GLY A 358 11.27 -1.72 -3.67
CA GLY A 358 12.51 -0.96 -3.47
C GLY A 358 12.46 0.53 -3.86
N PHE A 359 11.27 1.11 -4.06
CA PHE A 359 11.13 2.53 -4.39
C PHE A 359 10.01 3.24 -3.63
N VAL A 360 10.07 4.56 -3.61
CA VAL A 360 9.08 5.46 -3.01
C VAL A 360 8.60 6.46 -4.07
N LEU A 361 7.29 6.71 -4.12
CA LEU A 361 6.71 7.72 -5.01
C LEU A 361 6.46 9.02 -4.25
N GLU A 362 6.85 10.15 -4.83
CA GLU A 362 6.63 11.47 -4.21
C GLU A 362 5.14 11.78 -4.02
N ASN A 363 4.32 11.52 -5.03
CA ASN A 363 2.89 11.83 -5.05
C ASN A 363 2.05 10.55 -5.09
N ASN A 364 2.16 9.67 -4.10
CA ASN A 364 1.39 8.43 -4.06
C ASN A 364 -0.02 8.65 -3.47
N HIS A 365 -1.06 8.31 -4.24
CA HIS A 365 -2.45 8.41 -3.78
C HIS A 365 -2.70 7.58 -2.51
N TYR A 366 -2.16 6.38 -2.43
CA TYR A 366 -2.47 5.41 -1.37
C TYR A 366 -1.63 5.62 -0.10
N ASN A 367 -0.70 6.58 -0.11
CA ASN A 367 0.20 6.81 1.00
C ASN A 367 -0.54 7.28 2.27
N TYR A 368 0.01 6.93 3.42
CA TYR A 368 -0.49 7.32 4.73
C TYR A 368 0.68 7.60 5.69
N ALA A 369 0.42 8.39 6.73
CA ALA A 369 1.26 8.46 7.91
C ALA A 369 0.69 7.52 8.97
N ARG A 370 1.49 6.55 9.42
CA ARG A 370 1.12 5.72 10.58
C ARG A 370 1.61 6.43 11.83
N ILE A 371 0.71 6.68 12.77
CA ILE A 371 1.07 7.24 14.07
C ILE A 371 0.80 6.25 15.18
N SER A 372 1.54 6.39 16.28
CA SER A 372 1.40 5.60 17.49
C SER A 372 1.34 6.54 18.69
N ILE A 373 0.23 6.52 19.42
CA ILE A 373 0.01 7.32 20.62
C ILE A 373 -0.18 6.36 21.80
N PRO A 374 0.59 6.48 22.91
CA PRO A 374 0.36 5.70 24.11
C PRO A 374 -1.07 5.88 24.61
N LEU A 375 -1.76 4.78 24.96
CA LEU A 375 -3.16 4.83 25.40
C LEU A 375 -3.38 5.85 26.53
N GLY A 376 -2.43 5.99 27.45
CA GLY A 376 -2.49 6.93 28.56
C GLY A 376 -2.61 8.40 28.14
N ASP A 377 -2.08 8.79 26.98
CA ASP A 377 -2.12 10.17 26.48
C ASP A 377 -3.56 10.60 26.09
N PHE A 378 -4.47 9.64 25.89
CA PHE A 378 -5.88 9.93 25.63
C PHE A 378 -6.75 10.05 26.90
N LEU A 379 -6.28 9.49 28.02
CA LEU A 379 -7.13 9.21 29.18
C LEU A 379 -6.99 10.27 30.27
N ASN A 380 -8.11 10.63 30.89
CA ASN A 380 -8.11 11.44 32.10
C ASN A 380 -7.75 10.60 33.36
N PRO A 381 -7.45 11.23 34.51
CA PRO A 381 -7.06 10.51 35.72
C PRO A 381 -8.09 9.46 36.20
N GLN A 382 -9.39 9.74 36.06
CA GLN A 382 -10.44 8.80 36.44
C GLN A 382 -10.46 7.59 35.51
N GLN A 383 -10.29 7.78 34.20
CA GLN A 383 -10.18 6.69 33.23
C GLN A 383 -8.92 5.85 33.46
N LEU A 384 -7.76 6.50 33.71
CA LEU A 384 -6.50 5.82 34.05
C LEU A 384 -6.66 4.91 35.28
N SER A 385 -7.30 5.41 36.34
CA SER A 385 -7.52 4.64 37.58
C SER A 385 -8.39 3.39 37.40
N ARG A 386 -9.16 3.30 36.30
CA ARG A 386 -10.08 2.21 35.99
C ARG A 386 -9.56 1.28 34.89
N LEU A 387 -8.36 1.54 34.35
CA LEU A 387 -7.73 0.69 33.34
C LEU A 387 -7.64 -0.75 33.83
N SER A 388 -8.15 -1.68 33.03
CA SER A 388 -8.25 -3.09 33.41
C SER A 388 -8.31 -4.02 32.19
N GLY A 389 -8.14 -5.32 32.43
CA GLY A 389 -8.32 -6.38 31.43
C GLY A 389 -7.48 -6.20 30.16
N GLY A 390 -6.17 -6.10 30.35
CA GLY A 390 -5.16 -6.14 29.29
C GLY A 390 -4.78 -4.79 28.68
N PHE A 391 -5.38 -3.69 29.14
CA PHE A 391 -4.94 -2.34 28.79
C PHE A 391 -3.80 -1.86 29.70
N SER A 392 -2.85 -1.14 29.11
CA SER A 392 -1.76 -0.45 29.82
C SER A 392 -1.71 1.00 29.34
N PRO A 393 -1.36 1.99 30.19
CA PRO A 393 -1.13 3.37 29.75
C PRO A 393 -0.08 3.48 28.64
N THR A 394 0.89 2.57 28.62
CA THR A 394 1.96 2.53 27.60
C THR A 394 1.57 1.75 26.34
N LEU A 395 0.37 1.17 26.28
CA LEU A 395 -0.06 0.38 25.14
C LEU A 395 -0.14 1.26 23.88
N PRO A 396 0.64 0.98 22.83
CA PRO A 396 0.63 1.79 21.61
C PRO A 396 -0.73 1.72 20.92
N THR A 397 -1.37 2.86 20.69
CA THR A 397 -2.63 2.96 19.95
C THR A 397 -2.36 3.56 18.58
N VAL A 398 -2.69 2.84 17.52
CA VAL A 398 -2.18 3.14 16.17
C VAL A 398 -3.28 3.62 15.24
N PHE A 399 -2.94 4.59 14.40
CA PHE A 399 -3.84 5.19 13.42
C PHE A 399 -3.12 5.36 12.07
N LYS A 400 -3.86 5.22 10.98
CA LYS A 400 -3.41 5.60 9.63
C LYS A 400 -4.06 6.93 9.27
N LEU A 401 -3.24 7.95 9.00
CA LEU A 401 -3.72 9.26 8.57
C LEU A 401 -3.47 9.43 7.08
N LYS A 402 -4.47 9.93 6.35
CA LYS A 402 -4.41 10.11 4.89
C LYS A 402 -4.16 11.58 4.54
N HIS A 403 -3.66 11.84 3.34
CA HIS A 403 -3.35 13.21 2.92
C HIS A 403 -4.56 14.01 2.41
N HIS A 404 -5.71 13.36 2.19
CA HIS A 404 -6.86 13.93 1.47
C HIS A 404 -8.13 14.06 2.32
N GLU A 405 -8.11 13.63 3.58
CA GLU A 405 -9.25 13.70 4.50
C GLU A 405 -8.79 13.92 5.94
N LEU A 406 -9.57 14.65 6.75
CA LEU A 406 -9.33 14.78 8.19
C LEU A 406 -9.45 13.43 8.89
N ALA A 407 -8.51 13.08 9.77
CA ALA A 407 -8.49 11.80 10.47
C ALA A 407 -9.64 11.64 11.49
N GLY A 408 -10.82 11.28 10.99
CA GLY A 408 -12.05 11.15 11.75
C GLY A 408 -11.97 10.11 12.87
N ASP A 409 -11.27 9.00 12.66
CA ASP A 409 -11.10 7.97 13.70
C ASP A 409 -10.28 8.47 14.89
N LEU A 410 -9.19 9.22 14.65
CA LEU A 410 -8.40 9.82 15.73
C LEU A 410 -9.23 10.86 16.48
N LEU A 411 -9.95 11.71 15.74
CA LEU A 411 -10.83 12.73 16.33
C LEU A 411 -11.94 12.10 17.18
N LYS A 412 -12.54 11.00 16.71
CA LYS A 412 -13.55 10.21 17.43
C LYS A 412 -13.03 9.68 18.76
N VAL A 413 -11.77 9.25 18.84
CA VAL A 413 -11.15 8.84 20.12
C VAL A 413 -11.08 10.01 21.10
N PHE A 414 -10.59 11.17 20.66
CA PHE A 414 -10.54 12.36 21.51
C PHE A 414 -11.93 12.83 21.95
N ARG A 415 -12.91 12.82 21.05
CA ARG A 415 -14.32 13.13 21.36
C ARG A 415 -14.88 12.19 22.44
N ALA A 416 -14.88 10.89 22.18
CA ALA A 416 -15.48 9.88 23.05
C ALA A 416 -14.85 9.86 24.45
N LEU A 417 -13.53 10.04 24.55
CA LEU A 417 -12.82 10.00 25.83
C LEU A 417 -12.91 11.32 26.62
N ASN A 418 -13.32 12.43 25.99
CA ASN A 418 -13.58 13.71 26.65
C ASN A 418 -15.09 14.01 26.81
N TRP A 419 -15.95 13.10 26.37
CA TRP A 419 -17.39 13.19 26.54
C TRP A 419 -17.80 13.15 28.02
N ASN A 420 -18.87 13.86 28.34
CA ASN A 420 -19.39 14.01 29.71
C ASN A 420 -20.90 13.75 29.75
N ILE A 421 -21.29 12.76 30.56
CA ILE A 421 -22.66 12.24 30.67
C ILE A 421 -23.70 13.25 31.15
N HIS A 422 -23.25 14.23 31.94
CA HIS A 422 -24.10 15.29 32.48
C HIS A 422 -24.34 16.43 31.49
N ILE A 423 -23.48 16.58 30.49
CA ILE A 423 -23.48 17.74 29.58
C ILE A 423 -23.95 17.32 28.18
N HIS A 424 -23.42 16.22 27.68
CA HIS A 424 -23.54 15.85 26.28
C HIS A 424 -24.65 14.81 26.05
N SER A 425 -25.11 14.74 24.80
CA SER A 425 -26.08 13.73 24.35
C SER A 425 -25.41 12.37 24.15
N SER A 426 -26.20 11.30 24.12
CA SER A 426 -25.71 9.97 23.75
C SER A 426 -25.17 9.92 22.31
N ALA A 427 -25.86 10.56 21.36
CA ALA A 427 -25.45 10.65 19.96
C ALA A 427 -24.07 11.32 19.77
N GLY A 428 -23.77 12.34 20.59
CA GLY A 428 -22.49 13.05 20.62
C GLY A 428 -21.28 12.24 21.09
N TYR A 429 -21.47 11.01 21.57
CA TYR A 429 -20.35 10.18 22.04
C TYR A 429 -19.44 9.73 20.90
N LEU A 430 -20.03 9.25 19.79
CA LEU A 430 -19.29 8.78 18.61
C LEU A 430 -19.32 9.79 17.45
N ASN A 431 -20.32 10.67 17.42
CA ASN A 431 -20.60 11.53 16.27
C ASN A 431 -20.28 13.01 16.56
N PRO A 432 -19.82 13.77 15.55
CA PRO A 432 -19.60 15.21 15.70
C PRO A 432 -20.93 15.93 15.83
N LEU A 433 -21.24 16.48 17.01
CA LEU A 433 -22.54 17.09 17.30
C LEU A 433 -22.41 18.35 18.18
N GLU A 434 -21.80 18.21 19.35
CA GLU A 434 -21.66 19.30 20.31
C GLU A 434 -20.40 20.13 20.03
N PHE A 435 -20.59 21.39 19.64
CA PHE A 435 -19.49 22.27 19.21
C PHE A 435 -18.36 22.40 20.24
N ASP A 436 -18.66 22.52 21.53
CA ASP A 436 -17.61 22.66 22.56
C ASP A 436 -16.80 21.37 22.74
N LEU A 437 -17.44 20.20 22.59
CA LEU A 437 -16.75 18.91 22.61
C LEU A 437 -15.87 18.74 21.37
N GLU A 438 -16.36 19.17 20.20
CA GLU A 438 -15.61 19.14 18.95
C GLU A 438 -14.37 20.03 19.01
N ILE A 439 -14.51 21.28 19.49
CA ILE A 439 -13.38 22.20 19.65
C ILE A 439 -12.33 21.59 20.59
N LEU A 440 -12.75 21.00 21.71
CA LEU A 440 -11.84 20.33 22.64
C LEU A 440 -11.15 19.13 22.00
N ALA A 441 -11.88 18.31 21.23
CA ALA A 441 -11.31 17.14 20.57
C ALA A 441 -10.30 17.52 19.49
N LEU A 442 -10.59 18.58 18.71
CA LEU A 442 -9.70 19.15 17.69
C LEU A 442 -8.44 19.74 18.34
N ASP A 443 -8.56 20.49 19.43
CA ASP A 443 -7.40 21.02 20.16
C ASP A 443 -6.48 19.91 20.67
N LYS A 444 -7.05 18.83 21.20
CA LYS A 444 -6.27 17.67 21.64
C LYS A 444 -5.60 16.93 20.49
N MET A 445 -6.30 16.79 19.36
CA MET A 445 -5.72 16.20 18.14
C MET A 445 -4.55 17.05 17.63
N ILE A 446 -4.72 18.37 17.53
CA ILE A 446 -3.65 19.31 17.13
C ILE A 446 -2.45 19.17 18.06
N LEU A 447 -2.66 19.17 19.37
CA LEU A 447 -1.58 19.02 20.36
C LEU A 447 -0.83 17.69 20.20
N ALA A 448 -1.57 16.58 20.04
CA ALA A 448 -0.97 15.26 19.89
C ALA A 448 -0.16 15.13 18.59
N LEU A 449 -0.70 15.63 17.48
CA LEU A 449 -0.01 15.59 16.18
C LEU A 449 1.23 16.49 16.20
N ASN A 450 1.16 17.68 16.79
CA ASN A 450 2.33 18.55 16.98
C ASN A 450 3.43 17.84 17.77
N LYS A 451 3.08 17.20 18.91
CA LYS A 451 4.03 16.42 19.72
C LYS A 451 4.74 15.35 18.89
N ILE A 452 4.02 14.65 18.00
CA ILE A 452 4.59 13.65 17.10
C ILE A 452 5.53 14.30 16.08
N VAL A 453 5.11 15.37 15.41
CA VAL A 453 5.94 16.08 14.41
C VAL A 453 7.24 16.59 15.03
N TYR A 454 7.19 17.17 16.24
CA TYR A 454 8.36 17.66 16.95
C TYR A 454 9.27 16.56 17.51
N ALA A 455 8.79 15.32 17.59
CA ALA A 455 9.60 14.19 18.06
C ALA A 455 10.51 13.60 16.97
N TYR A 456 10.29 13.93 15.69
CA TYR A 456 11.16 13.47 14.62
C TYR A 456 12.58 14.05 14.74
N PRO A 457 13.63 13.27 14.47
CA PRO A 457 15.02 13.75 14.50
C PRO A 457 15.31 14.94 13.58
N THR A 458 14.60 15.03 12.45
CA THR A 458 14.70 16.14 11.49
C THR A 458 13.32 16.74 11.22
N ASN A 459 13.27 18.01 10.85
CA ASN A 459 12.03 18.64 10.37
C ASN A 459 11.87 18.52 8.85
N LEU A 460 10.69 18.87 8.33
CA LEU A 460 10.37 18.78 6.90
C LEU A 460 11.36 19.56 6.03
N LYS A 461 11.75 20.77 6.43
CA LYS A 461 12.64 21.63 5.65
C LYS A 461 14.06 21.06 5.58
N GLU A 462 14.54 20.51 6.70
CA GLU A 462 15.83 19.81 6.74
C GLU A 462 15.84 18.61 5.80
N ASP A 463 14.76 17.81 5.80
CA ASP A 463 14.65 16.66 4.92
C ASP A 463 14.57 17.06 3.44
N GLU A 464 13.83 18.12 3.12
CA GLU A 464 13.77 18.65 1.75
C GLU A 464 15.15 19.15 1.27
N GLU A 465 15.99 19.67 2.17
CA GLU A 465 17.36 20.04 1.86
C GLU A 465 18.28 18.81 1.67
N ILE A 466 18.13 17.80 2.52
CA ILE A 466 18.86 16.52 2.39
C ILE A 466 18.50 15.85 1.06
N LEU A 467 17.22 15.83 0.68
CA LEU A 467 16.72 15.17 -0.52
C LEU A 467 17.39 15.67 -1.80
N LYS A 468 17.70 16.97 -1.87
CA LYS A 468 18.36 17.59 -3.05
C LYS A 468 19.69 16.93 -3.42
N ASN A 469 20.40 16.40 -2.43
CA ASN A 469 21.72 15.77 -2.60
C ASN A 469 21.69 14.27 -2.26
N ALA A 470 20.53 13.71 -1.96
CA ALA A 470 20.37 12.31 -1.61
C ALA A 470 20.32 11.44 -2.87
N HIS A 471 20.93 10.26 -2.79
CA HIS A 471 20.96 9.27 -3.87
C HIS A 471 20.70 7.86 -3.32
N GLY A 472 20.29 6.93 -4.18
CA GLY A 472 20.06 5.53 -3.81
C GLY A 472 19.12 5.36 -2.61
N LYS A 473 19.52 4.52 -1.64
CA LYS A 473 18.74 4.23 -0.43
C LYS A 473 18.38 5.47 0.38
N MET A 474 19.34 6.38 0.57
CA MET A 474 19.13 7.64 1.29
C MET A 474 18.04 8.50 0.61
N TYR A 475 18.01 8.55 -0.73
CA TYR A 475 16.97 9.28 -1.45
C TYR A 475 15.57 8.75 -1.11
N PHE A 476 15.38 7.43 -1.16
CA PHE A 476 14.08 6.82 -0.85
C PHE A 476 13.71 6.91 0.63
N ALA A 477 14.68 6.79 1.54
CA ALA A 477 14.46 6.94 2.98
C ALA A 477 13.98 8.37 3.31
N VAL A 478 14.65 9.38 2.76
CA VAL A 478 14.32 10.78 2.95
C VAL A 478 12.98 11.13 2.29
N LEU A 479 12.74 10.64 1.07
CA LEU A 479 11.46 10.84 0.38
C LEU A 479 10.29 10.22 1.14
N TYR A 480 10.49 9.04 1.74
CA TYR A 480 9.50 8.39 2.59
C TYR A 480 9.15 9.28 3.79
N ARG A 481 10.14 9.73 4.56
CA ARG A 481 9.90 10.53 5.77
C ARG A 481 9.35 11.94 5.46
N ILE A 482 9.68 12.57 4.32
CA ILE A 482 8.97 13.82 3.94
C ILE A 482 7.51 13.52 3.65
N GLY A 483 7.19 12.39 3.00
CA GLY A 483 5.82 11.98 2.73
C GLY A 483 5.01 11.84 4.02
N VAL A 484 5.58 11.16 5.01
CA VAL A 484 4.97 11.02 6.35
C VAL A 484 4.80 12.38 7.04
N LYS A 485 5.85 13.21 7.10
CA LYS A 485 5.80 14.53 7.75
C LYS A 485 4.83 15.49 7.07
N ARG A 486 4.75 15.50 5.74
CA ARG A 486 3.78 16.29 4.96
C ARG A 486 2.35 15.89 5.33
N ILE A 487 2.05 14.61 5.44
CA ILE A 487 0.73 14.14 5.87
C ILE A 487 0.41 14.63 7.29
N LEU A 488 1.35 14.49 8.23
CA LEU A 488 1.15 14.94 9.61
C LEU A 488 0.90 16.44 9.72
N ILE A 489 1.69 17.26 9.01
CA ILE A 489 1.52 18.71 8.96
C ILE A 489 0.18 19.08 8.33
N MET A 490 -0.23 18.38 7.28
CA MET A 490 -1.55 18.60 6.66
C MET A 490 -2.69 18.24 7.61
N GLN A 491 -2.59 17.15 8.38
CA GLN A 491 -3.59 16.79 9.37
C GLN A 491 -3.76 17.84 10.47
N ILE A 492 -2.67 18.48 10.90
CA ILE A 492 -2.72 19.62 11.83
C ILE A 492 -3.52 20.76 11.20
N ARG A 493 -3.21 21.13 9.95
CA ARG A 493 -3.94 22.18 9.21
C ARG A 493 -5.41 21.85 9.00
N PHE A 494 -5.74 20.59 8.69
CA PHE A 494 -7.13 20.15 8.57
C PHE A 494 -7.87 20.31 9.89
N ALA A 495 -7.25 19.94 11.01
CA ALA A 495 -7.85 20.08 12.33
C ALA A 495 -8.00 21.56 12.75
N GLU A 496 -7.01 22.41 12.46
CA GLU A 496 -7.09 23.86 12.70
C GLU A 496 -8.22 24.52 11.90
N TYR A 497 -8.34 24.18 10.62
CA TYR A 497 -9.41 24.69 9.78
C TYR A 497 -10.78 24.18 10.21
N ALA A 498 -10.90 22.88 10.50
CA ALA A 498 -12.13 22.31 11.05
C ALA A 498 -12.55 23.01 12.35
N LYS A 499 -11.59 23.33 13.22
CA LYS A 499 -11.84 24.06 14.47
C LYS A 499 -12.38 25.46 14.19
N GLU A 500 -11.77 26.21 13.28
CA GLU A 500 -12.26 27.54 12.88
C GLU A 500 -13.71 27.48 12.39
N LEU A 501 -14.04 26.49 11.54
CA LEU A 501 -15.40 26.30 11.03
C LEU A 501 -16.40 25.98 12.16
N VAL A 502 -16.02 25.13 13.11
CA VAL A 502 -16.86 24.81 14.28
C VAL A 502 -17.06 26.03 15.18
N GLU A 503 -16.02 26.86 15.39
CA GLU A 503 -16.11 28.09 16.18
C GLU A 503 -17.04 29.14 15.54
N ARG A 504 -16.97 29.26 14.21
CA ARG A 504 -17.88 30.11 13.42
C ARG A 504 -19.32 29.62 13.48
N ALA A 505 -19.53 28.31 13.32
CA ALA A 505 -20.84 27.69 13.46
C ALA A 505 -21.42 27.88 14.87
N ARG A 506 -20.58 27.73 15.91
CA ARG A 506 -20.95 28.01 17.30
C ARG A 506 -21.36 29.48 17.52
N SER A 507 -20.78 30.40 16.76
CA SER A 507 -21.07 31.84 16.82
C SER A 507 -22.33 32.24 16.02
N GLY A 508 -23.00 31.29 15.37
CA GLY A 508 -24.27 31.49 14.68
C GLY A 508 -24.19 31.51 13.15
N GLU A 509 -23.02 31.22 12.55
CA GLU A 509 -22.91 31.06 11.09
C GLU A 509 -23.53 29.72 10.65
N GLY A 510 -24.24 29.72 9.52
CA GLY A 510 -24.88 28.51 9.00
C GLY A 510 -23.84 27.51 8.47
N LEU A 511 -23.95 26.24 8.85
CA LEU A 511 -23.01 25.21 8.37
C LEU A 511 -23.00 25.07 6.84
N SER A 512 -24.13 25.30 6.17
CA SER A 512 -24.23 25.25 4.71
C SER A 512 -23.41 26.33 4.01
N SER A 513 -23.31 27.54 4.58
CA SER A 513 -22.49 28.61 3.99
C SER A 513 -20.99 28.40 4.18
N LEU A 514 -20.59 27.47 5.06
CA LEU A 514 -19.18 27.13 5.30
C LEU A 514 -18.57 26.24 4.20
N ILE A 515 -19.41 25.58 3.38
CA ILE A 515 -18.96 24.71 2.28
C ILE A 515 -18.72 25.50 0.98
N GLU A 516 -19.25 26.71 0.84
CA GLU A 516 -19.36 27.43 -0.45
C GLU A 516 -18.26 28.46 -0.76
N ASN A 517 -17.13 28.52 -0.04
CA ASN A 517 -16.11 29.56 -0.29
C ASN A 517 -14.89 29.07 -1.11
N THR A 518 -14.93 29.33 -2.41
CA THR A 518 -13.80 29.14 -3.35
C THR A 518 -13.29 30.49 -3.88
N GLY A 519 -12.17 31.01 -3.33
CA GLY A 519 -11.41 32.14 -3.89
C GLY A 519 -10.50 31.76 -5.08
N GLU A 520 -9.59 32.65 -5.51
CA GLU A 520 -8.62 32.39 -6.62
C GLU A 520 -7.17 32.75 -6.19
N GLY A 521 -6.15 31.97 -6.64
CA GLY A 521 -4.71 32.26 -6.42
C GLY A 521 -3.79 31.04 -6.15
N GLU A 522 -2.49 31.23 -5.92
CA GLU A 522 -1.57 30.13 -5.52
C GLU A 522 -1.74 29.73 -4.05
N PHE A 523 -1.99 30.69 -3.16
CA PHE A 523 -2.44 30.43 -1.77
C PHE A 523 -3.77 29.67 -1.71
N TYR A 524 -4.53 29.71 -2.80
CA TYR A 524 -5.84 29.11 -2.90
C TYR A 524 -5.80 27.59 -3.15
N VAL A 525 -4.75 27.06 -3.81
CA VAL A 525 -4.64 25.61 -4.10
C VAL A 525 -4.43 24.78 -2.83
N GLU A 526 -3.63 25.27 -1.88
CA GLU A 526 -3.45 24.59 -0.59
C GLU A 526 -4.72 24.67 0.26
N MET A 527 -5.39 25.82 0.25
CA MET A 527 -6.68 26.01 0.93
C MET A 527 -7.80 25.14 0.32
N GLU A 528 -7.87 25.00 -0.99
CA GLU A 528 -8.86 24.13 -1.66
C GLU A 528 -8.68 22.66 -1.23
N LYS A 529 -7.43 22.19 -1.11
CA LYS A 529 -7.14 20.84 -0.58
C LYS A 529 -7.61 20.70 0.86
N VAL A 530 -7.33 21.69 1.71
CA VAL A 530 -7.77 21.72 3.12
C VAL A 530 -9.29 21.69 3.24
N GLN A 531 -9.99 22.53 2.48
CA GLN A 531 -11.45 22.56 2.43
C GLN A 531 -12.01 21.20 2.02
N LYS A 532 -11.53 20.64 0.90
CA LYS A 532 -11.99 19.35 0.40
C LYS A 532 -11.79 18.23 1.43
N ALA A 533 -10.66 18.22 2.13
CA ALA A 533 -10.35 17.22 3.15
C ALA A 533 -11.24 17.32 4.41
N VAL A 534 -11.76 18.51 4.72
CA VAL A 534 -12.61 18.76 5.90
C VAL A 534 -14.10 18.64 5.56
N ASN A 535 -14.49 18.68 4.28
CA ASN A 535 -15.90 18.62 3.85
C ASN A 535 -16.66 17.39 4.37
N GLY A 536 -16.04 16.21 4.41
CA GLY A 536 -16.68 15.00 4.95
C GLY A 536 -17.04 15.13 6.43
N TYR A 537 -16.17 15.79 7.20
CA TYR A 537 -16.40 16.10 8.61
C TYR A 537 -17.53 17.12 8.78
N ILE A 538 -17.56 18.20 8.01
CA ILE A 538 -18.63 19.22 8.09
C ILE A 538 -19.99 18.65 7.67
N LYS A 539 -20.03 17.78 6.65
CA LYS A 539 -21.25 17.04 6.30
C LYS A 539 -21.75 16.19 7.46
N SER A 540 -20.86 15.45 8.11
CA SER A 540 -21.22 14.66 9.31
C SER A 540 -21.78 15.58 10.42
N LEU A 541 -21.13 16.71 10.69
CA LEU A 541 -21.59 17.68 11.70
C LEU A 541 -22.98 18.25 11.38
N MET A 542 -23.31 18.44 10.09
CA MET A 542 -24.65 18.85 9.65
C MET A 542 -25.68 17.73 9.74
N GLU A 543 -25.30 16.49 9.42
CA GLU A 543 -26.22 15.34 9.42
C GLU A 543 -26.73 14.99 10.82
N PHE A 544 -25.89 15.19 11.85
CA PHE A 544 -26.25 14.85 13.23
C PHE A 544 -26.91 16.00 14.00
N ARG A 545 -26.76 17.26 13.55
CA ARG A 545 -27.41 18.45 14.15
C ARG A 545 -28.77 18.74 13.57
#